data_AF-A0A1F8SKY7-F1
#
_entry.id   AF-A0A1F8SKY7-F1
#
_cell.length_a   1.000
_cell.length_b   1.000
_cell.length_c   1.000
_cell.angle_alpha   90.00
_cell.angle_beta   90.00
_cell.angle_gamma   90.00
#
_symmetry.space_group_name_H-M   'P 1'
#
loop_
_entity.id
_entity.type
_entity.pdbx_description
1 polymer ?
#
loop_
_entity_poly.entity_id
_entity_poly.type
_entity_poly.pdbx_seq_one_letter_code
_entity_poly.pdbx_strand_id
1 'polypeptide(L)'
;MESSEKFMRTIRVRNEQQLGTLGHLLVAVADAGGDVGEVRLIQETSRYTLRDISVYAQDEAQMDIILGAMEFNPGTRILAIRDEVLELHQKGKIAIRSRFAVDNLSILRRVYTPGVAEVCLRIAKDLSQARLYTAISHLVAIVTDGTAVLGLGDIGPVAGMPVMEGKAMLMETLVGLSGVPILLSSKEPDKIIETVATIAPTFSAIQLEDISAPRCFEIEERLQAMLDIPVMHDDQHGTAVVATAALTNASRSTNISLEKARIGQIGLGAAGNAIGRMLMKITGNPVLGADLSDSALSFFESAGGKR
;
A
#
# COMPACT_ATOMS: atom_id res chain seq x y z
N MET A 1 13.35 11.61 9.69
CA MET A 1 13.81 10.22 9.86
C MET A 1 13.77 9.61 8.48
N GLU A 2 14.93 9.47 7.84
CA GLU A 2 15.03 8.68 6.61
C GLU A 2 14.50 7.29 6.94
N SER A 3 13.46 6.85 6.22
CA SER A 3 13.12 5.45 6.16
C SER A 3 14.34 4.76 5.54
N SER A 4 15.24 4.23 6.37
CA SER A 4 16.35 3.42 5.87
C SER A 4 15.72 2.26 5.13
N GLU A 5 15.81 2.26 3.80
CA GLU A 5 15.38 1.14 2.98
C GLU A 5 16.10 -0.10 3.51
N LYS A 6 15.38 -0.98 4.21
CA LYS A 6 15.96 -2.19 4.75
C LYS A 6 16.08 -3.20 3.60
N PHE A 7 17.30 -3.41 3.12
CA PHE A 7 17.62 -4.46 2.16
C PHE A 7 17.38 -5.84 2.79
N MET A 8 16.59 -6.70 2.14
CA MET A 8 16.16 -7.97 2.71
C MET A 8 16.59 -9.16 1.85
N ARG A 9 17.02 -10.25 2.50
CA ARG A 9 17.21 -11.56 1.87
C ARG A 9 16.59 -12.65 2.73
N THR A 10 16.03 -13.68 2.08
CA THR A 10 15.66 -14.92 2.75
C THR A 10 16.80 -15.91 2.56
N ILE A 11 17.39 -16.35 3.67
CA ILE A 11 18.56 -17.22 3.68
C ILE A 11 18.12 -18.60 4.12
N ARG A 12 18.20 -19.57 3.20
CA ARG A 12 17.93 -20.97 3.51
C ARG A 12 19.14 -21.59 4.16
N VAL A 13 19.03 -21.93 5.43
CA VAL A 13 20.10 -22.53 6.22
C VAL A 13 19.77 -23.95 6.64
N ARG A 14 20.79 -24.80 6.60
CA ARG A 14 20.78 -26.10 7.26
C ARG A 14 21.56 -25.97 8.57
N ASN A 15 20.88 -26.15 9.69
CA ASN A 15 21.51 -26.23 11.00
C ASN A 15 21.61 -27.72 11.41
N GLU A 16 22.76 -28.16 11.88
CA GLU A 16 22.89 -29.46 12.53
C GLU A 16 22.06 -29.52 13.81
N GLN A 17 21.63 -30.72 14.22
CA GLN A 17 20.96 -30.92 15.52
C GLN A 17 21.99 -30.88 16.67
N GLN A 18 22.57 -29.71 16.90
CA GLN A 18 23.40 -29.41 18.05
C GLN A 18 22.77 -28.28 18.89
N LEU A 19 22.95 -28.34 20.21
CA LEU A 19 22.42 -27.34 21.13
C LEU A 19 23.02 -25.96 20.81
N GLY A 20 22.15 -24.96 20.68
CA GLY A 20 22.55 -23.56 20.51
C GLY A 20 22.89 -23.13 19.07
N THR A 21 22.96 -24.05 18.08
CA THR A 21 23.34 -23.69 16.69
C THR A 21 22.50 -22.56 16.10
N LEU A 22 21.17 -22.62 16.23
CA LEU A 22 20.29 -21.54 15.77
C LEU A 22 20.48 -20.27 16.60
N GLY A 23 20.60 -20.38 17.93
CA GLY A 23 20.79 -19.23 18.80
C GLY A 23 22.06 -18.45 18.44
N HIS A 24 23.19 -19.14 18.28
CA HIS A 24 24.45 -18.55 17.84
C HIS A 24 24.36 -17.96 16.43
N LEU A 25 23.61 -18.59 15.51
CA LEU A 25 23.38 -18.04 14.18
C LEU A 25 22.68 -16.68 14.24
N LEU A 26 21.62 -16.58 15.04
CA LEU A 26 20.85 -15.35 15.17
C LEU A 26 21.67 -14.24 15.85
N VAL A 27 22.51 -14.61 16.83
CA VAL A 27 23.47 -13.67 17.45
C VAL A 27 24.51 -13.21 16.42
N ALA A 28 25.05 -14.10 15.59
CA ALA A 28 26.02 -13.73 14.56
C ALA A 28 25.44 -12.73 13.53
N VAL A 29 24.16 -12.89 13.18
CA VAL A 29 23.45 -11.90 12.33
C VAL A 29 23.36 -10.54 13.02
N ALA A 30 22.96 -10.53 14.30
CA ALA A 30 22.84 -9.29 15.08
C ALA A 30 24.19 -8.59 15.29
N ASP A 31 25.25 -9.34 15.59
CA ASP A 31 26.61 -8.82 15.78
C ASP A 31 27.20 -8.22 14.49
N ALA A 32 26.79 -8.73 13.32
CA ALA A 32 27.09 -8.15 12.01
C ALA A 32 26.22 -6.91 11.68
N GLY A 33 25.38 -6.47 12.61
CA GLY A 33 24.49 -5.33 12.47
C GLY A 33 23.22 -5.61 11.66
N GLY A 34 22.92 -6.89 11.38
CA GLY A 34 21.68 -7.32 10.73
C GLY A 34 20.52 -7.46 11.70
N ASP A 35 19.30 -7.41 11.17
CA ASP A 35 18.07 -7.64 11.92
C ASP A 35 17.39 -8.92 11.41
N VAL A 36 16.87 -9.74 12.33
CA VAL A 36 16.28 -11.04 12.01
C VAL A 36 14.76 -10.89 11.95
N GLY A 37 14.17 -11.26 10.82
CA GLY A 37 12.73 -11.33 10.61
C GLY A 37 12.14 -12.71 10.90
N GLU A 38 11.32 -13.19 9.98
CA GLU A 38 10.70 -14.50 10.07
C GLU A 38 11.74 -15.63 10.06
N VAL A 39 11.59 -16.59 10.98
CA VAL A 39 12.34 -17.85 10.98
C VAL A 39 11.36 -18.99 10.72
N ARG A 40 11.30 -19.44 9.48
CA ARG A 40 10.36 -20.46 9.03
C ARG A 40 11.01 -21.83 8.97
N LEU A 41 10.43 -22.80 9.66
CA LEU A 41 10.83 -24.21 9.57
C LEU A 41 10.36 -24.80 8.23
N ILE A 42 11.28 -25.33 7.44
CA ILE A 42 10.98 -26.00 6.17
C ILE A 42 10.98 -27.52 6.34
N GLN A 43 11.99 -28.04 7.03
CA GLN A 43 12.13 -29.48 7.26
C GLN A 43 12.89 -29.72 8.56
N GLU A 44 12.47 -30.72 9.32
CA GLU A 44 13.21 -31.19 10.49
C GLU A 44 13.51 -32.68 10.35
N THR A 45 14.73 -33.07 10.71
CA THR A 45 15.18 -34.46 10.74
C THR A 45 15.99 -34.70 12.01
N SER A 46 16.29 -35.95 12.31
CA SER A 46 17.14 -36.33 13.45
C SER A 46 18.63 -35.94 13.29
N ARG A 47 19.01 -35.32 12.16
CA ARG A 47 20.41 -34.93 11.88
C ARG A 47 20.57 -33.43 11.66
N TYR A 48 19.54 -32.79 11.13
CA TYR A 48 19.56 -31.38 10.80
C TYR A 48 18.15 -30.81 10.75
N THR A 49 18.08 -29.49 10.87
CA THR A 49 16.90 -28.70 10.60
C THR A 49 17.18 -27.73 9.45
N LEU A 50 16.23 -27.62 8.54
CA LEU A 50 16.24 -26.69 7.41
C LEU A 50 15.29 -25.53 7.71
N ARG A 51 15.80 -24.31 7.65
CA ARG A 51 15.05 -23.08 7.92
C ARG A 51 15.25 -22.06 6.83
N ASP A 52 14.22 -21.29 6.55
CA ASP A 52 14.33 -20.02 5.85
C ASP A 52 14.34 -18.91 6.90
N ILE A 53 15.35 -18.04 6.86
CA ILE A 53 15.51 -16.92 7.79
C ILE A 53 15.50 -15.64 6.98
N SER A 54 14.53 -14.75 7.23
CA SER A 54 14.56 -13.40 6.68
C SER A 54 15.56 -12.56 7.45
N VAL A 55 16.49 -11.93 6.73
CA VAL A 55 17.51 -11.04 7.29
C VAL A 55 17.38 -9.69 6.62
N TYR A 56 17.43 -8.63 7.42
CA TYR A 56 17.42 -7.25 6.99
C TYR A 56 18.78 -6.60 7.24
N ALA A 57 19.25 -5.83 6.27
CA ALA A 57 20.46 -5.05 6.30
C ALA A 57 20.17 -3.62 5.81
N GLN A 58 21.10 -2.70 6.04
CA GLN A 58 21.04 -1.32 5.54
C GLN A 58 21.27 -1.27 4.04
N ASP A 59 22.17 -2.10 3.52
CA ASP A 59 22.51 -2.18 2.11
C ASP A 59 23.06 -3.58 1.74
N GLU A 60 23.41 -3.75 0.47
CA GLU A 60 23.97 -5.00 -0.06
C GLU A 60 25.36 -5.33 0.54
N ALA A 61 26.18 -4.31 0.81
CA ALA A 61 27.52 -4.50 1.39
C ALA A 61 27.44 -5.05 2.83
N GLN A 62 26.50 -4.55 3.63
CA GLN A 62 26.24 -5.10 4.96
C GLN A 62 25.64 -6.51 4.87
N MET A 63 24.77 -6.79 3.89
CA MET A 63 24.26 -8.15 3.69
C MET A 63 25.40 -9.15 3.44
N ASP A 64 26.41 -8.79 2.64
CA ASP A 64 27.58 -9.66 2.43
C ASP A 64 28.35 -9.93 3.72
N ILE A 65 28.50 -8.94 4.61
CA ILE A 65 29.12 -9.11 5.93
C ILE A 65 28.30 -10.09 6.78
N ILE A 66 26.98 -9.92 6.80
CA ILE A 66 26.07 -10.79 7.56
C ILE A 66 26.12 -12.23 7.03
N LEU A 67 26.09 -12.40 5.71
CA LEU A 67 26.24 -13.71 5.06
C LEU A 67 27.56 -14.38 5.43
N GLY A 68 28.65 -13.60 5.49
CA GLY A 68 29.93 -14.07 6.00
C GLY A 68 29.83 -14.59 7.44
N ALA A 69 29.27 -13.79 8.35
CA ALA A 69 29.08 -14.18 9.75
C ALA A 69 28.23 -15.46 9.91
N MET A 70 27.18 -15.59 9.10
CA MET A 70 26.32 -16.78 9.07
C MET A 70 27.05 -18.03 8.57
N GLU A 71 27.90 -17.90 7.55
CA GLU A 71 28.68 -19.02 7.00
C GLU A 71 29.75 -19.51 8.00
N PHE A 72 30.29 -18.62 8.84
CA PHE A 72 31.24 -18.98 9.91
C PHE A 72 30.57 -19.54 11.17
N ASN A 73 29.24 -19.54 11.28
CA ASN A 73 28.56 -20.06 12.46
C ASN A 73 28.65 -21.62 12.53
N PRO A 74 29.25 -22.20 13.58
CA PRO A 74 29.44 -23.64 13.69
C PRO A 74 28.12 -24.44 13.59
N GLY A 75 28.13 -25.51 12.80
CA GLY A 75 26.95 -26.36 12.57
C GLY A 75 25.89 -25.71 11.68
N THR A 76 26.15 -24.57 11.06
CA THR A 76 25.29 -23.96 10.05
C THR A 76 25.92 -24.07 8.67
N ARG A 77 25.08 -24.30 7.66
CA ARG A 77 25.45 -24.21 6.24
C ARG A 77 24.38 -23.45 5.49
N ILE A 78 24.77 -22.41 4.76
CA ILE A 78 23.87 -21.71 3.84
C ILE A 78 23.67 -22.59 2.61
N LEU A 79 22.40 -22.81 2.23
CA LEU A 79 22.03 -23.60 1.05
C LEU A 79 21.56 -22.72 -0.11
N ALA A 80 20.89 -21.61 0.19
CA ALA A 80 20.44 -20.65 -0.82
C ALA A 80 20.27 -19.27 -0.20
N ILE A 81 20.54 -18.24 -1.00
CA ILE A 81 20.21 -16.84 -0.70
C ILE A 81 19.18 -16.44 -1.73
N ARG A 82 17.97 -16.13 -1.27
CA ARG A 82 16.83 -15.82 -2.13
C ARG A 82 16.42 -14.38 -1.93
N ASP A 83 16.18 -13.70 -3.03
CA ASP A 83 15.46 -12.44 -3.01
C ASP A 83 13.97 -12.74 -3.12
N GLU A 84 13.36 -13.15 -2.00
CA GLU A 84 11.92 -13.44 -1.97
C GLU A 84 11.06 -12.23 -2.32
N VAL A 85 11.58 -11.00 -2.13
CA VAL A 85 10.88 -9.80 -2.60
C VAL A 85 10.77 -9.84 -4.11
N LEU A 86 11.89 -9.94 -4.84
CA LEU A 86 11.85 -9.99 -6.30
C LEU A 86 11.13 -11.24 -6.83
N GLU A 87 11.29 -12.39 -6.18
CA GLU A 87 10.57 -13.62 -6.54
C GLU A 87 9.04 -13.45 -6.44
N LEU A 88 8.53 -12.84 -5.37
CA LEU A 88 7.10 -12.56 -5.20
C LEU A 88 6.57 -11.53 -6.21
N HIS A 89 7.43 -10.70 -6.78
CA HIS A 89 7.06 -9.73 -7.82
C HIS A 89 7.18 -10.29 -9.25
N GLN A 90 7.69 -11.51 -9.43
CA GLN A 90 7.77 -12.11 -10.77
C GLN A 90 6.37 -12.27 -11.37
N LYS A 91 6.15 -11.56 -12.49
CA LYS A 91 4.86 -11.49 -13.22
C LYS A 91 3.74 -10.78 -12.45
N GLY A 92 4.09 -9.96 -11.46
CA GLY A 92 3.15 -9.12 -10.71
C GLY A 92 2.42 -9.86 -9.61
N LYS A 93 1.80 -9.08 -8.72
CA LYS A 93 1.11 -9.59 -7.51
C LYS A 93 -0.38 -9.87 -7.71
N ILE A 94 -0.94 -9.45 -8.84
CA ILE A 94 -2.36 -9.57 -9.16
C ILE A 94 -2.57 -10.23 -10.52
N ALA A 95 -3.73 -10.83 -10.71
CA ALA A 95 -4.10 -11.37 -12.02
C ALA A 95 -5.62 -11.40 -12.20
N ILE A 96 -6.08 -11.10 -13.43
CA ILE A 96 -7.49 -11.25 -13.78
C ILE A 96 -7.82 -12.74 -13.92
N ARG A 97 -8.90 -13.16 -13.28
CA ARG A 97 -9.42 -14.54 -13.33
C ARG A 97 -10.92 -14.52 -13.60
N SER A 98 -11.38 -15.52 -14.35
CA SER A 98 -12.81 -15.69 -14.57
C SER A 98 -13.50 -16.13 -13.27
N ARG A 99 -14.71 -15.61 -13.03
CA ARG A 99 -15.56 -16.05 -11.91
C ARG A 99 -16.15 -17.45 -12.14
N PHE A 100 -16.21 -17.91 -13.39
CA PHE A 100 -16.77 -19.21 -13.77
C PHE A 100 -15.91 -19.89 -14.84
N ALA A 101 -15.86 -21.22 -14.83
CA ALA A 101 -15.24 -21.98 -15.92
C ALA A 101 -16.08 -21.87 -17.19
N VAL A 102 -15.43 -21.73 -18.35
CA VAL A 102 -16.06 -21.83 -19.66
C VAL A 102 -15.62 -23.13 -20.30
N ASP A 103 -16.21 -24.23 -19.85
CA ASP A 103 -15.80 -25.61 -20.19
C ASP A 103 -16.70 -26.27 -21.26
N ASN A 104 -17.76 -25.59 -21.68
CA ASN A 104 -18.66 -26.09 -22.72
C ASN A 104 -19.34 -24.95 -23.50
N LEU A 105 -19.86 -25.30 -24.68
CA LEU A 105 -20.50 -24.35 -25.60
C LEU A 105 -21.77 -23.71 -25.01
N SER A 106 -22.49 -24.40 -24.12
CA SER A 106 -23.68 -23.85 -23.48
C SER A 106 -23.31 -22.70 -22.54
N ILE A 107 -22.23 -22.82 -21.77
CA ILE A 107 -21.73 -21.71 -20.94
C ILE A 107 -21.25 -20.56 -21.83
N LEU A 108 -20.44 -20.85 -22.85
CA LEU A 108 -19.93 -19.82 -23.77
C LEU A 108 -21.07 -18.97 -24.36
N ARG A 109 -22.16 -19.61 -24.79
CA ARG A 109 -23.34 -18.93 -25.35
C ARG A 109 -24.11 -18.05 -24.36
N ARG A 110 -23.96 -18.29 -23.04
CA ARG A 110 -24.60 -17.51 -21.97
C ARG A 110 -23.75 -16.31 -21.56
N VAL A 111 -22.44 -16.53 -21.37
CA VAL A 111 -21.51 -15.47 -20.92
C VAL A 111 -21.05 -14.57 -22.07
N TYR A 112 -21.21 -15.04 -23.31
CA TYR A 112 -20.88 -14.30 -24.51
C TYR A 112 -22.05 -14.37 -25.51
N THR A 113 -21.78 -14.34 -26.82
CA THR A 113 -22.83 -14.34 -27.83
C THR A 113 -23.53 -15.70 -27.93
N PRO A 114 -24.88 -15.72 -28.06
CA PRO A 114 -25.78 -14.56 -28.13
C PRO A 114 -26.27 -14.01 -26.78
N GLY A 115 -26.09 -14.72 -25.66
CA GLY A 115 -26.71 -14.41 -24.36
C GLY A 115 -26.35 -13.05 -23.77
N VAL A 116 -25.10 -12.60 -23.92
CA VAL A 116 -24.64 -11.30 -23.40
C VAL A 116 -25.42 -10.11 -23.95
N ALA A 117 -26.03 -10.24 -25.14
CA ALA A 117 -26.82 -9.18 -25.75
C ALA A 117 -28.04 -8.79 -24.88
N GLU A 118 -28.66 -9.77 -24.21
CA GLU A 118 -29.79 -9.49 -23.30
C GLU A 118 -29.35 -8.62 -22.13
N VAL A 119 -28.18 -8.92 -21.54
CA VAL A 119 -27.61 -8.14 -20.43
C VAL A 119 -27.30 -6.71 -20.90
N CYS A 120 -26.66 -6.54 -22.06
CA CYS A 120 -26.38 -5.21 -22.62
C CYS A 120 -27.65 -4.40 -22.85
N LEU A 121 -28.68 -4.99 -23.46
CA LEU A 121 -29.96 -4.32 -23.71
C LEU A 121 -30.70 -3.96 -22.42
N ARG A 122 -30.54 -4.78 -21.37
CA ARG A 122 -31.13 -4.49 -20.05
C ARG A 122 -30.45 -3.31 -19.37
N ILE A 123 -29.11 -3.25 -19.40
CA ILE A 123 -28.33 -2.11 -18.89
C ILE A 123 -28.63 -0.84 -19.70
N ALA A 124 -28.75 -0.95 -21.04
CA ALA A 124 -29.09 0.20 -21.88
C ALA A 124 -30.46 0.81 -21.56
N LYS A 125 -31.41 0.03 -21.02
CA LYS A 125 -32.73 0.52 -20.56
C LYS A 125 -32.69 1.09 -19.14
N ASP A 126 -31.83 0.54 -18.28
CA ASP A 126 -31.66 0.97 -16.90
C ASP A 126 -30.19 0.81 -16.48
N LEU A 127 -29.45 1.92 -16.46
CA LEU A 127 -28.02 1.93 -16.14
C LEU A 127 -27.72 1.43 -14.73
N SER A 128 -28.68 1.51 -13.79
CA SER A 128 -28.47 1.02 -12.42
C SER A 128 -28.23 -0.51 -12.38
N GLN A 129 -28.72 -1.23 -13.39
CA GLN A 129 -28.50 -2.67 -13.54
C GLN A 129 -27.02 -3.03 -13.80
N ALA A 130 -26.20 -2.06 -14.21
CA ALA A 130 -24.77 -2.29 -14.43
C ALA A 130 -24.07 -2.78 -13.15
N ARG A 131 -24.48 -2.29 -11.97
CA ARG A 131 -23.95 -2.75 -10.68
C ARG A 131 -24.30 -4.21 -10.35
N LEU A 132 -25.41 -4.72 -10.90
CA LEU A 132 -25.88 -6.08 -10.67
C LEU A 132 -25.25 -7.08 -11.65
N TYR A 133 -25.19 -6.73 -12.93
CA TYR A 133 -24.80 -7.68 -13.99
C TYR A 133 -23.35 -7.54 -14.47
N THR A 134 -22.55 -6.65 -13.88
CA THR A 134 -21.15 -6.48 -14.25
C THR A 134 -20.25 -6.46 -13.02
N ALA A 135 -18.93 -6.41 -13.25
CA ALA A 135 -17.96 -6.25 -12.19
C ALA A 135 -17.92 -4.84 -11.59
N ILE A 136 -18.63 -3.84 -12.13
CA ILE A 136 -18.54 -2.43 -11.72
C ILE A 136 -18.68 -2.28 -10.19
N SER A 137 -19.62 -2.98 -9.56
CA SER A 137 -19.87 -2.93 -8.11
C SER A 137 -18.71 -3.44 -7.24
N HIS A 138 -17.74 -4.14 -7.84
CA HIS A 138 -16.57 -4.70 -7.16
C HIS A 138 -15.26 -4.04 -7.57
N LEU A 139 -15.23 -3.24 -8.65
CA LEU A 139 -14.01 -2.66 -9.17
C LEU A 139 -13.74 -1.28 -8.55
N VAL A 140 -12.51 -1.08 -8.08
CA VAL A 140 -11.98 0.21 -7.62
C VAL A 140 -10.79 0.58 -8.49
N ALA A 141 -10.78 1.79 -9.05
CA ALA A 141 -9.60 2.29 -9.75
C ALA A 141 -8.58 2.78 -8.72
N ILE A 142 -7.36 2.24 -8.74
CA ILE A 142 -6.24 2.76 -7.94
C ILE A 142 -5.39 3.61 -8.89
N VAL A 143 -5.60 4.93 -8.86
CA VAL A 143 -5.04 5.88 -9.82
C VAL A 143 -3.80 6.52 -9.24
N THR A 144 -2.70 6.50 -10.00
CA THR A 144 -1.45 7.16 -9.63
C THR A 144 -0.76 7.79 -10.85
N ASP A 145 -0.01 8.87 -10.64
CA ASP A 145 0.98 9.38 -11.60
C ASP A 145 2.44 9.04 -11.19
N GLY A 146 2.62 8.37 -10.05
CA GLY A 146 3.92 7.94 -9.51
C GLY A 146 4.82 9.08 -9.07
N THR A 147 4.26 10.24 -8.71
CA THR A 147 5.04 11.43 -8.33
C THR A 147 5.37 11.52 -6.84
N ALA A 148 4.76 10.68 -6.00
CA ALA A 148 5.02 10.62 -4.57
C ALA A 148 4.99 9.17 -4.06
N VAL A 149 5.70 8.26 -4.72
CA VAL A 149 5.67 6.83 -4.36
C VAL A 149 6.42 6.60 -3.06
N LEU A 150 5.71 6.24 -2.00
CA LEU A 150 6.29 5.98 -0.67
C LEU A 150 7.20 7.16 -0.21
N GLY A 151 8.42 6.85 0.24
CA GLY A 151 9.48 7.83 0.52
C GLY A 151 10.42 8.10 -0.66
N LEU A 152 10.14 7.51 -1.84
CA LEU A 152 11.03 7.56 -3.01
C LEU A 152 10.82 8.80 -3.86
N GLY A 153 9.69 9.48 -3.66
CA GLY A 153 9.31 10.66 -4.41
C GLY A 153 8.88 10.33 -5.84
N ASP A 154 9.32 11.16 -6.78
CA ASP A 154 8.90 11.12 -8.18
C ASP A 154 9.78 10.15 -8.98
N ILE A 155 9.40 8.87 -8.95
CA ILE A 155 10.04 7.79 -9.69
C ILE A 155 9.25 7.39 -10.96
N GLY A 156 8.13 8.09 -11.21
CA GLY A 156 7.25 7.87 -12.34
C GLY A 156 6.27 6.71 -12.15
N PRO A 157 5.23 6.64 -13.00
CA PRO A 157 4.08 5.78 -12.75
C PRO A 157 4.43 4.29 -12.80
N VAL A 158 5.25 3.88 -13.77
CA VAL A 158 5.62 2.45 -13.97
C VAL A 158 6.43 1.91 -12.78
N ALA A 159 7.34 2.71 -12.22
CA ALA A 159 8.10 2.32 -11.04
C ALA A 159 7.21 2.19 -9.79
N GLY A 160 6.09 2.91 -9.74
CA GLY A 160 5.05 2.77 -8.72
C GLY A 160 4.12 1.56 -8.90
N MET A 161 4.15 0.87 -10.05
CA MET A 161 3.26 -0.29 -10.32
C MET A 161 3.28 -1.35 -9.20
N PRO A 162 4.45 -1.76 -8.65
CA PRO A 162 4.47 -2.71 -7.54
C PRO A 162 3.66 -2.24 -6.33
N VAL A 163 3.70 -0.96 -5.98
CA VAL A 163 2.93 -0.41 -4.85
C VAL A 163 1.43 -0.51 -5.15
N MET A 164 1.00 -0.14 -6.35
CA MET A 164 -0.40 -0.20 -6.78
C MET A 164 -0.94 -1.63 -6.80
N GLU A 165 -0.16 -2.59 -7.33
CA GLU A 165 -0.52 -4.01 -7.26
C GLU A 165 -0.62 -4.51 -5.81
N GLY A 166 0.25 -4.01 -4.93
CA GLY A 166 0.21 -4.31 -3.50
C GLY A 166 -1.11 -3.84 -2.87
N LYS A 167 -1.54 -2.61 -3.17
CA LYS A 167 -2.83 -2.09 -2.69
C LYS A 167 -4.00 -2.88 -3.26
N ALA A 168 -3.98 -3.23 -4.55
CA ALA A 168 -5.00 -4.08 -5.16
C ALA A 168 -5.09 -5.47 -4.49
N MET A 169 -3.95 -6.11 -4.22
CA MET A 169 -3.88 -7.40 -3.54
C MET A 169 -4.43 -7.31 -2.11
N LEU A 170 -4.03 -6.29 -1.34
CA LEU A 170 -4.55 -6.07 0.02
C LEU A 170 -6.05 -5.80 0.01
N MET A 171 -6.56 -5.04 -0.96
CA MET A 171 -7.97 -4.76 -1.11
C MET A 171 -8.78 -6.05 -1.36
N GLU A 172 -8.29 -6.95 -2.22
CA GLU A 172 -8.95 -8.22 -2.45
C GLU A 172 -8.94 -9.08 -1.19
N THR A 173 -7.80 -9.20 -0.54
CA THR A 173 -7.62 -10.11 0.60
C THR A 173 -8.32 -9.62 1.87
N LEU A 174 -8.36 -8.30 2.12
CA LEU A 174 -8.91 -7.74 3.37
C LEU A 174 -10.39 -7.36 3.28
N VAL A 175 -10.87 -6.94 2.10
CA VAL A 175 -12.24 -6.43 1.94
C VAL A 175 -13.04 -7.12 0.82
N GLY A 176 -12.42 -7.98 0.00
CA GLY A 176 -13.10 -8.68 -1.10
C GLY A 176 -13.45 -7.79 -2.29
N LEU A 177 -12.80 -6.63 -2.43
CA LEU A 177 -12.93 -5.73 -3.58
C LEU A 177 -11.74 -5.90 -4.54
N SER A 178 -11.94 -5.64 -5.82
CA SER A 178 -10.92 -5.78 -6.84
C SER A 178 -10.35 -4.41 -7.22
N GLY A 179 -9.16 -4.11 -6.72
CA GLY A 179 -8.40 -2.93 -7.14
C GLY A 179 -7.80 -3.12 -8.53
N VAL A 180 -7.91 -2.11 -9.39
CA VAL A 180 -7.28 -2.07 -10.71
C VAL A 180 -6.30 -0.91 -10.75
N PRO A 181 -4.99 -1.17 -10.83
CA PRO A 181 -3.98 -0.12 -11.01
C PRO A 181 -4.19 0.65 -12.32
N ILE A 182 -4.29 1.97 -12.24
CA ILE A 182 -4.38 2.91 -13.36
C ILE A 182 -3.22 3.89 -13.27
N LEU A 183 -2.21 3.64 -14.10
CA LEU A 183 -0.98 4.41 -14.15
C LEU A 183 -1.09 5.50 -15.20
N LEU A 184 -1.00 6.76 -14.77
CA LEU A 184 -1.13 7.91 -15.65
C LEU A 184 0.24 8.52 -15.95
N SER A 185 0.62 8.54 -17.23
CA SER A 185 1.85 9.20 -17.69
C SER A 185 1.64 10.69 -17.93
N SER A 186 1.05 11.39 -16.97
CA SER A 186 0.85 12.84 -17.01
C SER A 186 0.97 13.43 -15.62
N LYS A 187 1.56 14.63 -15.53
CA LYS A 187 1.64 15.42 -14.29
C LYS A 187 0.71 16.63 -14.32
N GLU A 188 -0.04 16.82 -15.39
CA GLU A 188 -0.97 17.94 -15.55
C GLU A 188 -2.30 17.60 -14.86
N PRO A 189 -2.73 18.35 -13.83
CA PRO A 189 -3.98 18.07 -13.11
C PRO A 189 -5.19 17.91 -14.03
N ASP A 190 -5.36 18.82 -14.99
CA ASP A 190 -6.49 18.77 -15.94
C ASP A 190 -6.54 17.46 -16.72
N LYS A 191 -5.40 16.98 -17.23
CA LYS A 191 -5.32 15.71 -17.98
C LYS A 191 -5.61 14.52 -17.09
N ILE A 192 -5.13 14.52 -15.85
CA ILE A 192 -5.42 13.47 -14.87
C ILE A 192 -6.93 13.44 -14.60
N ILE A 193 -7.53 14.58 -14.28
CA ILE A 193 -8.96 14.71 -13.96
C ILE A 193 -9.82 14.25 -15.14
N GLU A 194 -9.54 14.73 -16.36
CA GLU A 194 -10.27 14.33 -17.56
C GLU A 194 -10.16 12.83 -17.84
N THR A 195 -8.95 12.28 -17.70
CA THR A 195 -8.71 10.84 -17.92
C THR A 195 -9.47 9.99 -16.90
N VAL A 196 -9.38 10.34 -15.62
CA VAL A 196 -10.08 9.61 -14.55
C VAL A 196 -11.59 9.71 -14.71
N ALA A 197 -12.10 10.90 -15.04
CA ALA A 197 -13.54 11.09 -15.27
C ALA A 197 -14.05 10.26 -16.46
N THR A 198 -13.25 10.15 -17.52
CA THR A 198 -13.59 9.37 -18.72
C THR A 198 -13.69 7.87 -18.42
N ILE A 199 -12.82 7.32 -17.55
CA ILE A 199 -12.82 5.89 -17.22
C ILE A 199 -13.76 5.53 -16.05
N ALA A 200 -14.26 6.52 -15.32
CA ALA A 200 -15.10 6.34 -14.13
C ALA A 200 -16.30 5.37 -14.30
N PRO A 201 -16.98 5.28 -15.46
CA PRO A 201 -18.08 4.32 -15.64
C PRO A 201 -17.70 2.84 -15.43
N THR A 202 -16.40 2.51 -15.44
CA THR A 202 -15.88 1.15 -15.20
C THR A 202 -15.85 0.77 -13.72
N PHE A 203 -15.88 1.76 -12.82
CA PHE A 203 -15.53 1.58 -11.41
C PHE A 203 -16.67 1.97 -10.48
N SER A 204 -16.68 1.36 -9.29
CA SER A 204 -17.58 1.74 -8.19
C SER A 204 -16.99 2.84 -7.30
N ALA A 205 -15.67 3.02 -7.32
CA ALA A 205 -14.95 4.05 -6.60
C ALA A 205 -13.61 4.34 -7.26
N ILE A 206 -13.09 5.55 -7.01
CA ILE A 206 -11.75 5.98 -7.38
C ILE A 206 -10.92 6.17 -6.11
N GLN A 207 -9.80 5.47 -6.03
CA GLN A 207 -8.77 5.67 -5.03
C GLN A 207 -7.59 6.38 -5.68
N LEU A 208 -7.28 7.60 -5.27
CA LEU A 208 -6.09 8.34 -5.68
C LEU A 208 -4.91 7.95 -4.77
N GLU A 209 -3.73 7.78 -5.38
CA GLU A 209 -2.59 7.20 -4.70
C GLU A 209 -1.25 7.77 -5.18
N ASP A 210 -0.33 8.05 -4.24
CA ASP A 210 1.05 8.43 -4.55
C ASP A 210 1.16 9.62 -5.53
N ILE A 211 0.23 10.60 -5.41
CA ILE A 211 0.22 11.85 -6.19
C ILE A 211 0.75 12.99 -5.33
N SER A 212 1.74 13.73 -5.82
CA SER A 212 2.39 14.78 -5.04
C SER A 212 1.48 15.96 -4.70
N ALA A 213 1.63 16.47 -3.47
CA ALA A 213 1.07 17.75 -3.06
C ALA A 213 1.78 18.92 -3.78
N PRO A 214 1.09 20.04 -4.07
CA PRO A 214 -0.31 20.31 -3.74
C PRO A 214 -1.33 19.82 -4.80
N ARG A 215 -0.87 19.25 -5.92
CA ARG A 215 -1.75 18.88 -7.07
C ARG A 215 -2.82 17.87 -6.67
N CYS A 216 -2.47 16.94 -5.77
CA CYS A 216 -3.39 15.93 -5.28
C CYS A 216 -4.69 16.52 -4.68
N PHE A 217 -4.62 17.70 -4.06
CA PHE A 217 -5.80 18.37 -3.48
C PHE A 217 -6.78 18.83 -4.56
N GLU A 218 -6.28 19.51 -5.60
CA GLU A 218 -7.12 19.99 -6.72
C GLU A 218 -7.72 18.81 -7.50
N ILE A 219 -6.91 17.77 -7.76
CA ILE A 219 -7.34 16.57 -8.47
C ILE A 219 -8.47 15.88 -7.71
N GLU A 220 -8.31 15.68 -6.40
CA GLU A 220 -9.34 15.06 -5.56
C GLU A 220 -10.62 15.90 -5.51
N GLU A 221 -10.51 17.20 -5.22
CA GLU A 221 -11.68 18.09 -5.09
C GLU A 221 -12.50 18.13 -6.38
N ARG A 222 -11.83 18.29 -7.53
CA ARG A 222 -12.51 18.35 -8.82
C ARG A 222 -13.14 17.01 -9.20
N LEU A 223 -12.48 15.90 -8.93
CA LEU A 223 -13.05 14.57 -9.18
C LEU A 223 -14.25 14.27 -8.28
N GLN A 224 -14.18 14.64 -6.99
CA GLN A 224 -15.32 14.53 -6.06
C GLN A 224 -16.52 15.37 -6.51
N ALA A 225 -16.28 16.56 -7.09
CA ALA A 225 -17.34 17.41 -7.61
C ALA A 225 -17.94 16.91 -8.94
N MET A 226 -17.16 16.20 -9.75
CA MET A 226 -17.55 15.76 -11.10
C MET A 226 -18.20 14.36 -11.14
N LEU A 227 -17.90 13.49 -10.17
CA LEU A 227 -18.26 12.07 -10.23
C LEU A 227 -19.35 11.69 -9.23
N ASP A 228 -20.30 10.86 -9.69
CA ASP A 228 -21.37 10.28 -8.85
C ASP A 228 -20.91 9.05 -8.03
N ILE A 229 -19.61 8.73 -8.05
CA ILE A 229 -18.99 7.64 -7.30
C ILE A 229 -18.00 8.19 -6.28
N PRO A 230 -17.73 7.48 -5.17
CA PRO A 230 -16.76 7.91 -4.18
C PRO A 230 -15.37 8.10 -4.80
N VAL A 231 -14.75 9.23 -4.48
CA VAL A 231 -13.35 9.54 -4.78
C VAL A 231 -12.64 9.84 -3.47
N MET A 232 -11.53 9.14 -3.20
CA MET A 232 -10.75 9.32 -1.98
C MET A 232 -9.27 9.21 -2.28
N HIS A 233 -8.47 10.10 -1.70
CA HIS A 233 -7.02 9.96 -1.67
C HIS A 233 -6.56 9.23 -0.40
N ASP A 234 -5.92 8.07 -0.54
CA ASP A 234 -5.55 7.23 0.60
C ASP A 234 -4.48 7.89 1.49
N ASP A 235 -3.42 8.45 0.89
CA ASP A 235 -2.37 9.17 1.64
C ASP A 235 -2.91 10.33 2.50
N GLN A 236 -4.02 10.94 2.10
CA GLN A 236 -4.68 11.99 2.86
C GLN A 236 -5.63 11.40 3.90
N HIS A 237 -6.74 10.82 3.43
CA HIS A 237 -7.87 10.46 4.27
C HIS A 237 -7.63 9.16 5.03
N GLY A 238 -7.00 8.16 4.41
CA GLY A 238 -6.61 6.91 5.05
C GLY A 238 -5.68 7.16 6.23
N THR A 239 -4.62 7.95 6.01
CA THR A 239 -3.68 8.33 7.08
C THR A 239 -4.36 9.13 8.19
N ALA A 240 -5.22 10.10 7.85
CA ALA A 240 -5.94 10.90 8.83
C ALA A 240 -6.86 10.07 9.73
N VAL A 241 -7.59 9.10 9.16
CA VAL A 241 -8.48 8.20 9.91
C VAL A 241 -7.69 7.36 10.90
N VAL A 242 -6.62 6.70 10.45
CA VAL A 242 -5.82 5.81 11.31
C VAL A 242 -5.10 6.59 12.40
N ALA A 243 -4.51 7.73 12.08
CA ALA A 243 -3.84 8.60 13.06
C ALA A 243 -4.81 9.12 14.13
N THR A 244 -6.01 9.55 13.72
CA THR A 244 -7.06 10.01 14.63
C THR A 244 -7.56 8.88 15.52
N ALA A 245 -7.76 7.67 14.98
CA ALA A 245 -8.15 6.51 15.76
C ALA A 245 -7.09 6.13 16.81
N ALA A 246 -5.81 6.13 16.42
CA ALA A 246 -4.69 5.89 17.32
C ALA A 246 -4.65 6.93 18.45
N LEU A 247 -4.78 8.22 18.13
CA LEU A 247 -4.78 9.30 19.10
C LEU A 247 -6.00 9.22 20.05
N THR A 248 -7.17 8.82 19.52
CA THR A 248 -8.38 8.58 20.33
C THR A 248 -8.17 7.45 21.35
N ASN A 249 -7.49 6.37 20.95
CA ASN A 249 -7.15 5.28 21.87
C ASN A 249 -6.11 5.70 22.91
N ALA A 250 -5.08 6.45 22.52
CA ALA A 250 -4.09 6.99 23.44
C ALA A 250 -4.71 7.96 24.47
N SER A 251 -5.63 8.82 24.02
CA SER A 251 -6.42 9.72 24.86
C SER A 251 -7.21 8.96 25.93
N ARG A 252 -7.87 7.86 25.56
CA ARG A 252 -8.58 6.99 26.52
C ARG A 252 -7.64 6.33 27.52
N SER A 253 -6.50 5.82 27.06
CA SER A 253 -5.49 5.17 27.91
C SER A 253 -4.87 6.11 28.93
N THR A 254 -4.70 7.39 28.57
CA THR A 254 -4.07 8.41 29.41
C THR A 254 -5.05 9.25 30.22
N ASN A 255 -6.36 9.06 30.03
CA ASN A 255 -7.44 9.90 30.59
C ASN A 255 -7.31 11.40 30.24
N ILE A 256 -6.68 11.73 29.10
CA ILE A 256 -6.57 13.10 28.59
C ILE A 256 -7.57 13.27 27.46
N SER A 257 -8.61 14.10 27.64
CA SER A 257 -9.56 14.40 26.56
C SER A 257 -8.86 15.09 25.38
N LEU A 258 -9.14 14.64 24.15
CA LEU A 258 -8.64 15.28 22.92
C LEU A 258 -9.06 16.75 22.81
N GLU A 259 -10.25 17.10 23.29
CA GLU A 259 -10.76 18.48 23.31
C GLU A 259 -9.95 19.40 24.24
N LYS A 260 -9.19 18.83 25.19
CA LYS A 260 -8.32 19.57 26.11
C LYS A 260 -6.85 19.49 25.72
N ALA A 261 -6.51 18.65 24.74
CA ALA A 261 -5.15 18.44 24.30
C ALA A 261 -4.67 19.62 23.46
N ARG A 262 -3.39 19.96 23.62
CA ARG A 262 -2.67 20.79 22.64
C ARG A 262 -1.97 19.87 21.67
N ILE A 263 -2.39 19.92 20.41
CA ILE A 263 -1.92 19.00 19.37
C ILE A 263 -0.98 19.75 18.44
N GLY A 264 0.21 19.17 18.24
CA GLY A 264 1.19 19.62 17.25
C GLY A 264 1.31 18.63 16.10
N GLN A 265 1.36 19.12 14.87
CA GLN A 265 1.56 18.38 13.64
C GLN A 265 2.86 18.87 12.97
N ILE A 266 3.83 17.98 12.85
CA ILE A 266 5.10 18.26 12.15
C ILE A 266 5.03 17.61 10.77
N GLY A 267 5.22 18.42 9.72
CA GLY A 267 4.98 18.03 8.34
C GLY A 267 3.52 18.26 7.94
N LEU A 268 3.31 19.11 6.93
CA LEU A 268 2.03 19.62 6.42
C LEU A 268 1.85 19.33 4.92
N GLY A 269 2.45 18.25 4.43
CA GLY A 269 2.10 17.64 3.13
C GLY A 269 0.68 17.05 3.12
N ALA A 270 0.37 16.23 2.11
CA ALA A 270 -0.96 15.62 1.92
C ALA A 270 -1.52 14.99 3.20
N ALA A 271 -0.79 14.04 3.81
CA ALA A 271 -1.18 13.37 5.03
C ALA A 271 -1.30 14.33 6.24
N GLY A 272 -0.27 15.14 6.48
CA GLY A 272 -0.21 16.02 7.65
C GLY A 272 -1.31 17.07 7.68
N ASN A 273 -1.62 17.65 6.51
CA ASN A 273 -2.73 18.58 6.38
C ASN A 273 -4.08 17.89 6.66
N ALA A 274 -4.31 16.71 6.09
CA ALA A 274 -5.54 15.94 6.31
C ALA A 274 -5.72 15.51 7.77
N ILE A 275 -4.66 15.05 8.44
CA ILE A 275 -4.65 14.73 9.88
C ILE A 275 -5.07 15.97 10.68
N GLY A 276 -4.39 17.10 10.49
CA GLY A 276 -4.68 18.31 11.25
C GLY A 276 -6.12 18.79 11.01
N ARG A 277 -6.60 18.79 9.77
CA ARG A 277 -8.01 19.15 9.45
C ARG A 277 -9.02 18.23 10.13
N MET A 278 -8.79 16.92 10.13
CA MET A 278 -9.67 15.96 10.79
C MET A 278 -9.69 16.20 12.31
N LEU A 279 -8.52 16.41 12.94
CA LEU A 279 -8.42 16.69 14.37
C LEU A 279 -9.07 18.02 14.75
N MET A 280 -8.89 19.07 13.97
CA MET A 280 -9.57 20.35 14.19
C MET A 280 -11.10 20.20 14.10
N LYS A 281 -11.59 19.43 13.12
CA LYS A 281 -13.03 19.15 12.97
C LYS A 281 -13.60 18.37 14.16
N ILE A 282 -12.86 17.41 14.71
CA ILE A 282 -13.30 16.58 15.83
C ILE A 282 -13.23 17.32 17.16
N THR A 283 -12.14 18.07 17.38
CA THR A 283 -11.89 18.72 18.68
C THR A 283 -12.48 20.11 18.79
N GLY A 284 -12.78 20.77 17.66
CA GLY A 284 -13.16 22.19 17.62
C GLY A 284 -12.00 23.15 17.95
N ASN A 285 -10.78 22.64 18.15
CA ASN A 285 -9.62 23.42 18.51
C ASN A 285 -8.61 23.50 17.36
N PRO A 286 -7.86 24.61 17.24
CA PRO A 286 -6.78 24.70 16.27
C PRO A 286 -5.64 23.72 16.61
N VAL A 287 -5.10 23.09 15.57
CA VAL A 287 -3.87 22.29 15.65
C VAL A 287 -2.67 23.19 15.34
N LEU A 288 -1.57 23.03 16.09
CA LEU A 288 -0.30 23.72 15.84
C LEU A 288 0.45 22.98 14.73
N GLY A 289 0.83 23.66 13.66
CA GLY A 289 1.46 23.08 12.47
C GLY A 289 2.85 23.64 12.23
N ALA A 290 3.80 22.75 11.95
CA ALA A 290 5.17 23.12 11.58
C ALA A 290 5.58 22.42 10.28
N ASP A 291 6.12 23.18 9.32
CA ASP A 291 6.65 22.66 8.06
C ASP A 291 7.81 23.55 7.58
N LEU A 292 8.66 23.01 6.71
CA LEU A 292 9.74 23.76 6.06
C LEU A 292 9.21 24.65 4.91
N SER A 293 8.03 24.32 4.38
CA SER A 293 7.37 25.00 3.28
C SER A 293 6.37 26.05 3.78
N ASP A 294 6.63 27.31 3.45
CA ASP A 294 5.70 28.42 3.73
C ASP A 294 4.34 28.25 3.04
N SER A 295 4.30 27.60 1.87
CA SER A 295 3.04 27.35 1.16
C SER A 295 2.19 26.31 1.89
N ALA A 296 2.83 25.28 2.46
CA ALA A 296 2.15 24.27 3.26
C ALA A 296 1.62 24.85 4.58
N LEU A 297 2.41 25.71 5.24
CA LEU A 297 1.98 26.48 6.41
C LEU A 297 0.75 27.34 6.10
N SER A 298 0.81 28.13 5.01
CA SER A 298 -0.27 29.03 4.61
C SER A 298 -1.56 28.27 4.25
N PHE A 299 -1.43 27.12 3.58
CA PHE A 299 -2.56 26.23 3.27
C PHE A 299 -3.15 25.58 4.53
N PHE A 300 -2.33 25.28 5.54
CA PHE A 300 -2.82 24.74 6.80
C PHE A 300 -3.54 25.81 7.65
N GLU A 301 -3.03 27.03 7.69
CA GLU A 301 -3.66 28.17 8.36
C GLU A 301 -5.02 28.52 7.74
N SER A 302 -5.14 28.48 6.40
CA SER A 302 -6.42 28.72 5.72
C SER A 302 -7.48 27.66 6.07
N ALA A 303 -7.05 26.48 6.49
CA ALA A 303 -7.91 25.40 6.97
C ALA A 303 -8.21 25.46 8.49
N GLY A 304 -7.75 26.50 9.20
CA GLY A 304 -8.00 26.73 10.63
C GLY A 304 -6.83 26.37 11.56
N GLY A 305 -5.71 25.91 11.01
CA GLY A 305 -4.49 25.61 11.77
C GLY A 305 -3.78 26.87 12.29
N LYS A 306 -2.79 26.69 13.16
CA LYS A 306 -1.91 27.76 13.67
C LYS A 306 -0.45 27.36 13.54
N ARG A 307 0.43 28.34 13.32
CA ARG A 307 1.89 28.16 13.44
C ARG A 307 2.31 27.98 14.89
#